data_AF-A0A920FAC0-F1
#
_entry.id   AF-A0A920FAC0-F1
#
_cell.length_a   1.000
_cell.length_b   1.000
_cell.length_c   1.000
_cell.angle_alpha   90.00
_cell.angle_beta   90.00
_cell.angle_gamma   90.00
#
_symmetry.space_group_name_H-M   'P 1'
#
loop_
_entity.id
_entity.type
_entity.pdbx_description
1 polymer ?
#
loop_
_entity_poly.entity_id
_entity_poly.type
_entity_poly.pdbx_seq_one_letter_code
_entity_poly.pdbx_strand_id
1 'polypeptide(L)'
;MIPEMSERSTKLRARVQEFMDEHIMPNESLYYQQIEEADDRWACPPILDELKAKAKAAGLWNLFLPESDKGAGLTNLEYAPISEVMGRVAFRIGSI
;
A
#
# COMPACT_ATOMS: atom_id res chain seq x y z
N MET A 1 -22.56 15.01 -6.90
CA MET A 1 -21.78 14.62 -8.09
C MET A 1 -20.35 14.43 -7.59
N ILE A 2 -19.86 13.19 -7.51
CA ILE A 2 -18.47 12.93 -7.14
C ILE A 2 -17.62 13.38 -8.36
N PRO A 3 -16.61 14.24 -8.19
CA PRO A 3 -15.78 14.68 -9.32
C PRO A 3 -15.13 13.46 -9.99
N GLU A 4 -15.07 13.47 -11.32
CA GLU A 4 -14.40 12.41 -12.08
C GLU A 4 -12.94 12.27 -11.64
N MET A 5 -12.47 11.02 -11.51
CA MET A 5 -11.11 10.73 -11.08
C MET A 5 -10.10 11.35 -12.06
N SER A 6 -9.11 12.07 -11.52
CA SER A 6 -8.03 12.63 -12.34
C SER A 6 -7.23 11.50 -13.02
N GLU A 7 -6.68 11.76 -14.21
CA GLU A 7 -5.80 10.80 -14.90
C GLU A 7 -4.62 10.35 -14.01
N ARG A 8 -4.16 11.25 -13.13
CA ARG A 8 -3.11 10.97 -12.14
C ARG A 8 -3.57 9.93 -11.11
N SER A 9 -4.77 10.10 -10.55
CA SER A 9 -5.35 9.15 -9.59
C SER A 9 -5.57 7.78 -10.23
N THR A 10 -6.07 7.72 -11.47
CA THR A 10 -6.26 6.46 -12.20
C THR A 10 -4.94 5.73 -12.45
N LYS A 11 -3.89 6.44 -12.87
CA LYS A 11 -2.54 5.85 -13.06
C LYS A 11 -1.94 5.34 -11.76
N LEU A 12 -2.08 6.08 -10.67
CA LEU A 12 -1.59 5.66 -9.35
C LEU A 12 -2.36 4.46 -8.83
N ARG A 13 -3.69 4.46 -8.96
CA ARG A 13 -4.54 3.31 -8.62
C ARG A 13 -4.11 2.05 -9.38
N ALA A 14 -3.84 2.15 -10.68
CA ALA A 14 -3.37 1.03 -11.48
C ALA A 14 -2.02 0.49 -10.97
N ARG A 15 -1.05 1.38 -10.69
CA ARG A 15 0.26 0.98 -10.14
C ARG A 15 0.16 0.34 -8.76
N VAL A 16 -0.73 0.85 -7.91
CA VAL A 16 -0.99 0.25 -6.60
C VAL A 16 -1.65 -1.12 -6.75
N GLN A 17 -2.58 -1.27 -7.67
CA GLN A 17 -3.20 -2.55 -7.98
C GLN A 17 -2.16 -3.58 -8.47
N GLU A 18 -1.30 -3.21 -9.42
CA GLU A 18 -0.20 -4.07 -9.89
C GLU A 18 0.74 -4.47 -8.74
N PHE A 19 1.13 -3.52 -7.89
CA PHE A 19 1.97 -3.80 -6.73
C PHE A 19 1.28 -4.78 -5.76
N MET A 20 -0.03 -4.65 -5.56
CA MET A 20 -0.81 -5.55 -4.74
C MET A 20 -0.84 -6.95 -5.34
N ASP A 21 -1.10 -7.08 -6.63
CA ASP A 21 -1.19 -8.38 -7.31
C ASP A 21 0.18 -9.08 -7.40
N GLU A 22 1.27 -8.35 -7.59
CA GLU A 22 2.63 -8.91 -7.72
C GLU A 22 3.31 -9.22 -6.39
N HIS A 23 3.03 -8.43 -5.35
CA HIS A 23 3.78 -8.51 -4.10
C HIS A 23 2.91 -8.78 -2.88
N ILE A 24 1.63 -8.44 -2.87
CA ILE A 24 0.79 -8.59 -1.67
C ILE A 24 -0.02 -9.88 -1.73
N MET A 25 -0.76 -10.09 -2.81
CA MET A 25 -1.57 -11.30 -3.01
C MET A 25 -0.77 -12.61 -2.85
N PRO A 26 0.42 -12.79 -3.45
CA PRO A 26 1.19 -14.02 -3.27
C PRO A 26 1.85 -14.16 -1.89
N ASN A 27 2.13 -13.05 -1.22
CA ASN A 27 2.76 -13.05 0.10
C ASN A 27 1.76 -13.02 1.26
N GLU A 28 0.46 -12.93 0.99
CA GLU A 28 -0.59 -12.96 2.01
C GLU A 28 -0.55 -14.26 2.81
N SER A 29 -0.45 -15.41 2.13
CA SER A 29 -0.34 -16.71 2.81
C SER A 29 0.93 -16.81 3.65
N LEU A 30 2.06 -16.28 3.16
CA LEU A 30 3.33 -16.24 3.89
C LEU A 30 3.24 -15.31 5.11
N TYR A 31 2.55 -14.18 4.98
CA TYR A 31 2.30 -13.26 6.08
C TYR A 31 1.51 -13.93 7.21
N TYR A 32 0.41 -14.61 6.88
CA TYR A 32 -0.36 -15.34 7.88
C TYR A 32 0.44 -16.48 8.51
N GLN A 33 1.20 -17.22 7.71
CA GLN A 33 2.08 -18.27 8.23
C GLN A 33 3.12 -17.70 9.22
N GLN A 34 3.79 -16.59 8.89
CA GLN A 34 4.77 -15.96 9.77
C GLN A 34 4.13 -15.38 11.04
N ILE A 35 2.88 -14.93 10.98
CA ILE A 35 2.12 -14.48 12.15
C ILE A 35 1.72 -15.67 13.04
N GLU A 36 1.32 -16.80 12.44
CA GLU A 36 0.97 -18.02 13.17
C GLU A 36 2.19 -18.71 13.80
N GLU A 37 3.34 -18.69 13.11
CA GLU A 37 4.61 -19.23 13.60
C GLU A 37 5.31 -18.30 14.60
N ALA A 38 4.92 -17.03 14.66
CA ALA A 38 5.48 -16.09 15.63
C ALA A 38 4.94 -16.38 17.04
N ASP A 39 5.85 -16.68 17.97
CA ASP A 39 5.52 -16.80 19.39
C ASP A 39 4.98 -15.49 19.99
N ASP A 40 5.31 -14.35 19.38
CA ASP A 40 4.83 -13.02 19.79
C ASP A 40 3.84 -12.46 18.75
N ARG A 41 2.59 -12.30 19.19
CA ARG A 41 1.50 -11.72 18.39
C ARG A 41 1.77 -10.28 17.95
N TRP A 42 2.72 -9.59 18.58
CA TRP A 42 3.14 -8.23 18.24
C TRP A 42 4.40 -8.18 17.39
N ALA A 43 5.06 -9.32 17.13
CA ALA A 43 6.21 -9.36 16.25
C ALA A 43 5.80 -8.97 14.83
N CYS A 44 6.55 -8.04 14.24
CA CYS A 44 6.38 -7.72 12.82
C CYS A 44 7.00 -8.85 11.99
N PRO A 45 6.21 -9.56 11.16
CA PRO A 45 6.76 -10.60 10.31
C PRO A 45 7.75 -9.99 9.31
N PRO A 46 8.88 -10.67 9.02
CA PRO A 46 9.95 -10.13 8.18
C PRO A 46 9.47 -9.78 6.77
N ILE A 47 8.43 -10.46 6.26
CA ILE A 47 7.82 -10.14 4.97
C ILE A 47 7.29 -8.71 4.91
N LEU A 48 6.81 -8.13 6.03
CA LEU A 48 6.36 -6.74 6.03
C LEU A 48 7.49 -5.77 5.72
N ASP A 49 8.70 -6.00 6.23
CA ASP A 49 9.82 -5.09 5.98
C ASP A 49 10.33 -5.20 4.54
N GLU A 50 10.30 -6.40 3.95
CA GLU A 50 10.56 -6.58 2.52
C GLU A 50 9.53 -5.86 1.66
N LEU A 51 8.24 -5.99 1.99
CA LEU A 51 7.16 -5.33 1.27
C LEU A 51 7.22 -3.81 1.41
N LYS A 52 7.59 -3.27 2.59
CA LYS A 52 7.86 -1.83 2.78
C LYS A 52 9.01 -1.36 1.90
N ALA A 53 10.10 -2.12 1.84
CA ALA A 53 11.26 -1.78 1.00
C ALA A 53 10.88 -1.75 -0.50
N LYS A 54 10.08 -2.72 -0.96
CA LYS A 54 9.54 -2.74 -2.33
C LYS A 54 8.61 -1.57 -2.60
N ALA A 55 7.70 -1.24 -1.68
CA ALA A 55 6.81 -0.08 -1.83
C ALA A 55 7.59 1.24 -1.93
N LYS A 56 8.66 1.38 -1.13
CA LYS A 56 9.58 2.53 -1.19
C LYS A 56 10.36 2.59 -2.49
N ALA A 57 10.85 1.45 -2.99
CA ALA A 57 11.53 1.38 -4.29
C ALA A 57 10.58 1.68 -5.47
N ALA A 58 9.32 1.26 -5.38
CA ALA A 58 8.29 1.55 -6.37
C ALA A 58 7.80 3.02 -6.34
N GLY A 59 8.24 3.81 -5.36
CA GLY A 59 7.76 5.18 -5.16
C GLY A 59 6.29 5.26 -4.74
N LEU A 60 5.75 4.17 -4.20
CA LEU A 60 4.40 4.09 -3.64
C LEU A 60 4.39 4.37 -2.12
N TRP A 61 5.49 4.92 -1.59
CA TRP A 61 5.65 5.23 -0.18
C TRP A 61 5.26 6.68 0.11
N ASN A 62 4.55 6.92 1.21
CA ASN A 62 4.05 8.24 1.61
C ASN A 62 3.07 8.89 0.59
N LEU A 63 2.19 8.10 -0.03
CA LEU A 63 1.14 8.63 -0.92
C LEU A 63 0.14 9.55 -0.19
N PHE A 64 0.06 9.43 1.15
CA PHE A 64 -0.75 10.27 2.02
C PHE A 64 -0.15 11.67 2.30
N LEU A 65 1.15 11.90 2.04
CA LEU A 65 1.73 13.20 2.37
C LEU A 65 1.28 14.28 1.35
N PRO A 66 0.72 15.42 1.82
CA PRO A 66 0.45 16.58 0.98
C PRO A 66 1.77 17.17 0.41
N GLU A 67 1.64 18.11 -0.52
CA GLU A 67 2.75 18.69 -1.30
C GLU A 67 3.96 19.03 -0.42
N SER A 68 5.02 18.25 -0.58
CA SER A 68 6.29 18.35 0.12
C SER A 68 7.35 17.68 -0.74
N ASP A 69 8.63 17.99 -0.56
CA ASP A 69 9.77 17.39 -1.30
C ASP A 69 9.80 15.85 -1.32
N LYS A 70 9.00 15.18 -0.46
CA LYS A 70 8.86 13.72 -0.37
C LYS A 70 7.40 13.22 -0.44
N GLY A 71 6.43 14.11 -0.66
CA GLY A 71 5.00 13.80 -0.68
C GLY A 71 4.48 13.61 -2.09
N ALA A 72 3.49 12.73 -2.26
CA ALA A 72 2.86 12.54 -3.57
C ALA A 72 2.00 13.76 -3.98
N GLY A 73 1.70 14.71 -3.08
CA GLY A 73 0.92 15.90 -3.42
C GLY A 73 -0.45 15.54 -3.98
N LEU A 74 -1.05 14.48 -3.45
CA LEU A 74 -2.38 14.02 -3.83
C LEU A 74 -3.42 14.73 -3.00
N THR A 75 -4.51 15.14 -3.64
CA THR A 75 -5.68 15.60 -2.91
C THR A 75 -6.37 14.41 -2.24
N ASN A 76 -7.08 14.64 -1.13
CA ASN A 76 -7.83 13.58 -0.44
C ASN A 76 -8.81 12.83 -1.37
N LEU A 77 -9.36 13.53 -2.36
CA LEU A 77 -10.23 12.98 -3.40
C LEU A 77 -9.50 11.97 -4.30
N GLU A 78 -8.26 12.25 -4.66
CA GLU A 78 -7.44 11.37 -5.49
C GLU A 78 -6.87 10.19 -4.71
N TYR A 79 -6.66 10.36 -3.39
CA TYR A 79 -6.17 9.32 -2.49
C TYR A 79 -7.28 8.33 -2.06
N ALA A 80 -8.54 8.77 -1.93
CA ALA A 80 -9.65 7.92 -1.52
C ALA A 80 -9.78 6.59 -2.31
N PRO A 81 -9.78 6.57 -3.66
CA PRO A 81 -9.87 5.32 -4.42
C PRO A 81 -8.60 4.46 -4.34
N ILE A 82 -7.45 5.08 -4.06
CA ILE A 82 -6.18 4.37 -3.86
C ILE A 82 -6.22 3.67 -2.51
N SER A 83 -6.70 4.35 -1.46
CA SER A 83 -6.91 3.78 -0.13
C SER A 83 -7.92 2.64 -0.11
N GLU A 84 -8.92 2.66 -0.98
CA GLU A 84 -9.88 1.57 -1.12
C GLU A 84 -9.19 0.28 -1.61
N VAL A 85 -8.33 0.38 -2.63
CA VAL A 85 -7.56 -0.76 -3.14
C VAL A 85 -6.59 -1.28 -2.08
N MET A 86 -5.91 -0.38 -1.37
CA MET A 86 -5.00 -0.74 -0.27
C MET A 86 -5.73 -1.40 0.91
N GLY A 87 -7.00 -1.05 1.14
CA GLY A 87 -7.83 -1.64 2.19
C GLY A 87 -8.40 -3.02 1.87
N ARG A 88 -8.14 -3.57 0.68
CA ARG A 88 -8.63 -4.91 0.29
C ARG A 88 -7.89 -6.06 0.96
N VAL A 89 -6.73 -5.79 1.57
CA VAL A 89 -5.93 -6.79 2.28
C VAL A 89 -6.02 -6.53 3.79
N ALA A 90 -6.08 -7.61 4.57
CA ALA A 90 -6.25 -7.50 6.01
C ALA A 90 -5.03 -6.93 6.74
N PHE A 91 -3.85 -6.93 6.09
CA PHE A 91 -2.59 -6.44 6.66
C PHE A 91 -2.13 -5.17 5.96
N ARG A 92 -1.83 -4.14 6.77
CA ARG A 92 -1.30 -2.87 6.27
C ARG A 92 0.22 -2.87 6.39
N ILE A 93 0.90 -2.87 5.26
CA ILE A 93 2.30 -2.45 5.20
C ILE A 93 2.31 -0.97 5.56
N GLY A 94 2.81 -0.65 6.76
CA GLY A 94 2.63 0.67 7.37
C GLY A 94 2.88 1.84 6.42
N SER A 95 1.89 2.72 6.29
CA SER A 95 1.92 3.96 5.50
C SER A 95 2.23 3.84 4.00
N ILE A 96 1.56 2.88 3.33
CA ILE A 96 1.03 3.14 1.98
C ILE A 96 -0.29 3.91 2.11
#